data_AF-A0AAU6IQF0-F1
#
_entry.id   AF-A0AAU6IQF0-F1
#
_cell.length_a   1.000
_cell.length_b   1.000
_cell.length_c   1.000
_cell.angle_alpha   90.00
_cell.angle_beta   90.00
_cell.angle_gamma   90.00
#
_symmetry.space_group_name_H-M   'P 1'
#
loop_
_entity.id
_entity.type
_entity.pdbx_description
1 polymer ?
#
loop_
_entity_poly.entity_id
_entity_poly.type
_entity_poly.pdbx_seq_one_letter_code
_entity_poly.pdbx_strand_id
1 'polypeptide(L)' 'MASREWLTVFLLPAYSPDLNPVEWAWAHVKRSLANLAVMALDRLEVLVRNRLKRLQYRPHTLDGFIAGTGLTLDAPASP' A
#
# COMPACT_ATOMS: atom_id res chain seq x y z
N MET A 1 8.98 21.98 -15.95
CA MET A 1 9.22 20.85 -15.01
C MET A 1 9.64 19.66 -15.86
N ALA A 2 10.84 19.13 -15.65
CA ALA A 2 11.35 18.00 -16.44
C ALA A 2 10.58 16.72 -16.06
N SER A 3 9.87 16.14 -17.03
CA SER A 3 9.35 14.78 -16.94
C SER A 3 10.53 13.82 -16.81
N ARG A 4 10.53 12.95 -15.80
CA ARG A 4 11.54 11.90 -15.65
C ARG A 4 10.99 10.66 -16.34
N GLU A 5 11.70 10.15 -17.35
CA GLU A 5 11.27 8.97 -18.14
C GLU A 5 11.01 7.72 -17.29
N TRP A 6 11.63 7.62 -16.10
CA TRP A 6 11.47 6.50 -15.17
C TRP A 6 10.28 6.64 -14.20
N LEU A 7 9.56 7.76 -14.21
CA LEU A 7 8.51 8.05 -13.23
C LEU A 7 7.15 8.33 -13.91
N THR A 8 6.26 7.34 -13.85
CA THR A 8 4.84 7.53 -14.20
C THR A 8 4.07 8.06 -12.99
N VAL A 9 3.38 9.19 -13.15
CA VAL A 9 2.55 9.80 -12.09
C VAL A 9 1.09 9.65 -12.45
N PHE A 10 0.31 9.05 -11.53
CA PHE A 10 -1.15 8.98 -11.62
C PHE A 10 -1.76 10.06 -10.73
N LEU A 11 -2.57 10.95 -11.31
CA LEU A 11 -3.33 11.95 -10.56
C LEU A 11 -4.68 11.36 -10.16
N LEU A 12 -4.92 11.28 -8.85
CA LEU A 12 -6.21 10.86 -8.32
C LEU A 12 -7.11 12.10 -8.10
N PRO A 13 -8.44 11.97 -8.28
CA PRO A 13 -9.37 13.02 -7.90
C PRO A 13 -9.26 13.34 -6.40
N ALA A 14 -9.65 14.56 -6.03
CA ALA A 14 -9.74 14.95 -4.63
C ALA A 14 -10.74 14.05 -3.91
N TYR A 15 -10.41 13.65 -2.67
CA TYR A 15 -11.26 12.80 -1.83
C TYR A 15 -11.64 11.43 -2.42
N SER A 16 -10.72 10.78 -3.15
CA SER A 16 -10.89 9.40 -3.65
C SER A 16 -10.02 8.38 -2.89
N PRO A 17 -10.28 8.11 -1.60
CA PRO A 17 -9.52 7.12 -0.82
C PRO A 17 -9.64 5.70 -1.37
N ASP A 18 -10.76 5.39 -2.03
CA ASP A 18 -11.03 4.13 -2.74
C ASP A 18 -10.03 3.85 -3.87
N LEU A 19 -9.47 4.90 -4.48
CA LEU A 19 -8.46 4.80 -5.53
C LEU A 19 -7.02 4.81 -5.00
N ASN A 20 -6.82 4.96 -3.68
CA ASN A 20 -5.49 4.96 -3.08
C ASN A 20 -5.14 3.57 -2.53
N PRO A 21 -4.21 2.82 -3.15
CA PRO A 21 -3.90 1.44 -2.73
C PRO A 21 -3.33 1.36 -1.31
N VAL A 22 -2.80 2.47 -0.77
CA VAL A 22 -2.31 2.53 0.61
C VAL A 22 -3.42 2.30 1.64
N GLU A 23 -4.67 2.66 1.33
CA GLU A 23 -5.80 2.47 2.23
C GLU A 23 -6.08 0.98 2.45
N TRP A 24 -5.97 0.17 1.40
CA TRP A 24 -6.08 -1.28 1.47
C TRP A 24 -4.93 -1.91 2.27
N ALA A 25 -3.71 -1.43 2.08
CA ALA A 25 -2.57 -1.86 2.89
C ALA A 25 -2.77 -1.54 4.38
N TRP A 26 -3.27 -0.33 4.69
CA TRP A 26 -3.60 0.06 6.06
C TRP A 26 -4.74 -0.75 6.66
N ALA A 27 -5.80 -1.01 5.90
CA ALA A 27 -6.89 -1.88 6.32
C ALA A 27 -6.38 -3.29 6.65
N HIS A 28 -5.49 -3.84 5.82
CA HIS A 28 -4.87 -5.14 6.05
C HIS A 28 -4.04 -5.18 7.34
N VAL A 29 -3.18 -4.16 7.54
CA VAL A 29 -2.37 -4.06 8.77
C VAL A 29 -3.26 -3.92 10.00
N LYS A 30 -4.24 -3.00 9.99
CA LYS A 30 -5.18 -2.81 11.10
C LYS A 30 -5.94 -4.09 11.43
N ARG A 31 -6.45 -4.80 10.41
CA ARG A 31 -7.16 -6.08 10.62
C ARG A 31 -6.25 -7.15 11.24
N SER A 32 -4.98 -7.18 10.86
CA SER A 32 -4.00 -8.13 11.44
C SER A 32 -3.66 -7.83 12.90
N LEU A 33 -3.90 -6.59 13.36
CA LEU A 33 -3.64 -6.12 14.71
C LEU A 33 -4.90 -6.13 15.60
N ALA A 34 -6.09 -6.18 15.01
CA ALA A 34 -7.37 -6.09 15.72
C ALA A 34 -7.56 -7.13 16.84
N ASN A 35 -6.88 -8.28 16.75
CA ASN A 35 -6.94 -9.35 17.74
C ASN A 35 -5.78 -9.32 18.77
N LEU A 36 -4.93 -8.29 18.75
CA LEU A 36 -3.81 -8.18 19.68
C LEU A 36 -4.17 -7.21 20.81
N ALA A 37 -4.25 -7.73 22.04
CA ALA A 37 -4.29 -6.92 23.25
C ALA A 37 -2.91 -6.31 23.51
N VAL A 38 -2.56 -5.25 22.78
CA VAL A 38 -1.26 -4.58 22.93
C VAL A 38 -1.33 -3.64 24.14
N MET A 39 -0.55 -3.93 25.17
CA MET A 39 -0.54 -3.20 26.45
C MET A 39 0.37 -1.95 26.45
N ALA A 40 1.12 -1.68 25.38
CA ALA A 40 2.04 -0.54 25.30
C ALA A 40 2.32 -0.07 23.86
N LEU A 41 2.49 1.24 23.67
CA LEU A 41 2.61 1.89 22.34
C LEU A 41 3.89 1.50 21.58
N ASP A 42 5.00 1.36 22.29
CA ASP A 42 6.29 0.87 21.76
C ASP A 42 6.14 -0.52 21.13
N ARG A 43 5.41 -1.41 21.79
CA ARG A 43 5.12 -2.74 21.26
C ARG A 43 4.23 -2.69 20.03
N LEU A 44 3.27 -1.76 19.99
CA LEU A 44 2.42 -1.57 18.81
C LEU A 44 3.25 -1.11 17.60
N GLU A 45 4.17 -0.17 17.79
CA GLU A 45 5.05 0.30 16.71
C GLU A 45 5.89 -0.84 16.12
N VAL A 46 6.53 -1.64 16.98
CA VAL A 46 7.32 -2.80 16.54
C VAL A 46 6.46 -3.80 15.75
N LEU A 47 5.24 -4.06 16.22
CA LEU A 47 4.30 -4.95 15.53
C LEU A 47 3.89 -4.39 14.16
N VAL A 48 3.54 -3.11 14.07
CA VAL A 48 3.19 -2.44 12.80
C VAL A 48 4.36 -2.54 11.82
N ARG A 49 5.58 -2.19 12.25
CA ARG A 49 6.78 -2.28 11.41
C ARG A 49 7.05 -3.70 10.93
N ASN A 50 6.90 -4.69 11.79
CA ASN A 50 7.08 -6.10 11.42
C ASN A 50 6.02 -6.57 10.42
N ARG A 51 4.76 -6.14 10.56
CA ARG A 51 3.68 -6.47 9.61
C ARG A 51 3.92 -5.83 8.25
N LEU A 52 4.31 -4.55 8.22
CA LEU A 52 4.67 -3.84 6.98
C LEU A 52 5.87 -4.50 6.29
N LYS A 53 6.93 -4.85 7.03
CA LYS A 53 8.07 -5.59 6.47
C LYS A 53 7.64 -6.92 5.86
N ARG A 54 6.80 -7.71 6.54
CA ARG A 54 6.29 -8.97 5.99
C ARG A 54 5.45 -8.76 4.73
N LEU A 55 4.70 -7.66 4.67
CA LEU A 55 3.89 -7.30 3.50
C LEU A 55 4.77 -6.93 2.30
N GLN A 56 5.90 -6.26 2.53
CA GLN A 56 6.89 -5.96 1.50
C GLN A 56 7.43 -7.22 0.80
N TYR A 57 7.54 -8.34 1.53
CA TYR A 57 7.98 -9.63 0.97
C TYR A 57 6.83 -10.45 0.33
N ARG A 58 5.64 -9.85 0.14
CA ARG A 58 4.47 -10.51 -0.44
C ARG A 58 3.95 -9.73 -1.66
N PRO A 59 4.66 -9.77 -2.80
CA PRO A 59 4.32 -8.99 -3.99
C PRO A 59 2.87 -9.24 -4.45
N HIS A 60 2.41 -10.49 -4.51
CA HIS A 60 1.03 -10.81 -4.90
C HIS A 60 -0.06 -10.15 -4.02
N THR A 61 0.23 -9.91 -2.74
CA THR A 61 -0.71 -9.20 -1.85
C THR A 61 -0.73 -7.71 -2.16
N LEU A 62 0.42 -7.12 -2.47
CA LEU A 62 0.55 -5.72 -2.90
C LEU A 62 -0.13 -5.49 -4.26
N ASP A 63 0.08 -6.41 -5.20
CA ASP A 63 -0.58 -6.39 -6.52
C ASP A 63 -2.11 -6.41 -6.36
N GLY A 64 -2.62 -7.21 -5.41
CA GLY A 64 -4.05 -7.25 -5.09
C GLY A 64 -4.60 -5.92 -4.55
N PHE A 65 -3.80 -5.15 -3.79
CA PHE A 65 -4.23 -3.82 -3.33
C PHE A 65 -4.31 -2.81 -4.46
N ILE A 66 -3.38 -2.87 -5.42
CA ILE A 66 -3.40 -2.03 -6.61
C ILE A 66 -4.59 -2.42 -7.49
N ALA A 67 -4.78 -3.72 -7.76
CA ALA A 67 -5.91 -4.22 -8.53
C ALA A 67 -7.27 -3.81 -7.93
N GLY A 68 -7.37 -3.76 -6.60
CA GLY A 68 -8.57 -3.30 -5.89
C GLY A 68 -8.95 -1.84 -6.15
N THR A 69 -8.02 -1.01 -6.65
CA THR A 69 -8.29 0.38 -7.06
C THR A 69 -8.77 0.51 -8.51
N GLY A 70 -8.73 -0.59 -9.29
CA GLY A 70 -9.00 -0.57 -10.73
C GLY A 70 -7.91 0.12 -11.56
N LEU A 71 -6.84 0.61 -10.94
CA LEU A 71 -5.68 1.17 -11.63
C LEU A 71 -4.76 0.04 -12.10
N THR A 72 -4.52 -0.04 -13.42
CA THR A 72 -3.54 -0.97 -13.98
C THR A 72 -2.17 -0.30 -14.00
N LEU A 73 -1.16 -0.94 -13.41
CA LEU A 73 0.23 -0.56 -13.59
C LEU A 73 0.74 -1.26 -14.86
N ASP A 74 0.33 -0.78 -16.03
CA ASP A 74 0.93 -1.25 -17.27
C ASP A 74 2.41 -0.84 -17.28
N ALA A 75 3.29 -1.79 -17.61
CA ALA A 75 4.68 -1.47 -17.84
C ALA A 75 4.75 -0.46 -19.00
N PRO A 76 5.50 0.65 -18.88
CA PRO A 76 5.71 1.52 -20.02
C PRO A 76 6.30 0.66 -21.14
N ALA A 77 5.71 0.76 -22.34
CA ALA A 77 6.25 0.10 -23.51
C ALA A 77 7.73 0.49 -23.62
N SER A 78 8.62 -0.51 -23.68
CA SER A 78 10.01 -0.27 -24.06
C SER A 78 10.00 0.47 -25.41
N PRO A 79 10.88 1.46 -25.60
CA PRO A 79 11.02 2.12 -26.90
C PRO A 79 11.36 1.13 -28.02
#